data_AF-A0A2N5JN81-F1
#
_entry.id   AF-A0A2N5JN81-F1
#
_cell.length_a   1.000
_cell.length_b   1.000
_cell.length_c   1.000
_cell.angle_alpha   90.00
_cell.angle_beta   90.00
_cell.angle_gamma   90.00
#
_symmetry.space_group_name_H-M   'P 1'
#
loop_
_entity.id
_entity.type
_entity.pdbx_description
1 polymer ?
#
loop_
_entity_poly.entity_id
_entity_poly.type
_entity_poly.pdbx_seq_one_letter_code
_entity_poly.pdbx_strand_id
1 'polypeptide(L)'
;MSEAEPVGIVKVGEKEITLKPSANLPGKRPIAESGLEVSSMFRSGGADRPIGVSHFQIVEYLGGNRPVMSSDLQISEIYGGNRPVAPNTSDDSYVLMGYID
;
A
#
# COMPACT_ATOMS: atom_id res chain seq x y z
N MET A 1 -22.96 -6.42 -19.22
CA MET A 1 -22.33 -5.31 -18.48
C MET A 1 -21.42 -4.60 -19.45
N SER A 2 -21.72 -3.35 -19.80
CA SER A 2 -20.91 -2.54 -20.73
C SER A 2 -19.67 -2.02 -19.99
N GLU A 3 -18.47 -2.33 -20.49
CA GLU A 3 -17.22 -1.76 -19.97
C GLU A 3 -17.27 -0.23 -20.12
N ALA A 4 -16.99 0.51 -19.04
CA ALA A 4 -17.00 1.97 -19.07
C ALA A 4 -15.68 2.51 -19.66
N GLU A 5 -15.76 3.50 -20.55
CA GLU A 5 -14.57 4.08 -21.17
C GLU A 5 -13.68 4.79 -20.14
N PRO A 6 -12.34 4.72 -20.30
CA PRO A 6 -11.40 5.33 -19.38
C PRO A 6 -11.51 6.85 -19.41
N VAL A 7 -11.51 7.48 -18.22
CA VAL A 7 -11.57 8.94 -18.06
C VAL A 7 -10.19 9.57 -18.23
N GLY A 8 -9.12 8.79 -18.01
CA GLY A 8 -7.75 9.27 -18.15
C GLY A 8 -6.72 8.30 -17.56
N ILE A 9 -5.46 8.69 -17.68
CA ILE A 9 -4.30 7.93 -17.20
C ILE A 9 -3.49 8.83 -16.28
N VAL A 10 -3.11 8.33 -15.10
CA VAL A 10 -2.25 9.02 -14.15
C VAL A 10 -0.99 8.20 -13.93
N LYS A 11 0.19 8.84 -13.99
CA LYS A 11 1.45 8.21 -13.63
C LYS A 11 1.76 8.47 -12.16
N VAL A 12 2.02 7.40 -11.40
CA VAL A 12 2.45 7.44 -10.00
C VAL A 12 3.73 6.62 -9.89
N GLY A 13 4.87 7.30 -9.79
CA GLY A 13 6.18 6.67 -9.97
C GLY A 13 6.31 6.06 -11.36
N GLU A 14 6.80 4.82 -11.43
CA GLU A 14 6.91 4.06 -12.68
C GLU A 14 5.58 3.45 -13.15
N LYS A 15 4.54 3.48 -12.32
CA LYS A 15 3.27 2.82 -12.61
C LYS A 15 2.29 3.76 -13.31
N GLU A 16 1.73 3.27 -14.41
CA GLU A 16 0.63 3.91 -15.12
C GLU A 16 -0.71 3.39 -14.59
N ILE A 17 -1.59 4.28 -14.15
CA ILE A 17 -2.86 3.97 -13.52
C ILE A 17 -4.00 4.46 -14.42
N THR A 18 -4.80 3.52 -14.92
CA THR A 18 -5.99 3.82 -15.72
C THR A 18 -7.16 4.16 -14.81
N LEU A 19 -7.77 5.32 -15.04
CA LEU A 19 -8.94 5.78 -14.32
C LEU A 19 -10.23 5.43 -15.06
N LYS A 20 -11.18 4.81 -14.37
CA LYS A 20 -12.53 4.51 -14.86
C LYS A 20 -13.57 5.27 -14.03
N PRO A 21 -14.69 5.71 -14.60
CA PRO A 21 -15.74 6.37 -13.82
C PRO A 21 -16.43 5.35 -12.91
N SER A 22 -16.60 5.66 -11.63
CA SER A 22 -17.30 4.76 -10.71
C SER A 22 -18.83 4.84 -10.87
N ALA A 23 -19.50 3.68 -10.91
CA ALA A 23 -20.96 3.63 -11.00
C ALA A 23 -21.66 4.01 -9.68
N ASN A 24 -21.03 3.69 -8.54
CA ASN A 24 -21.65 3.75 -7.22
C ASN A 24 -21.23 4.95 -6.37
N LEU A 25 -20.33 5.82 -6.85
CA LEU A 25 -19.94 7.03 -6.12
C LEU A 25 -20.66 8.26 -6.68
N PRO A 26 -21.09 9.18 -5.81
CA PRO A 26 -21.76 10.41 -6.24
C PRO A 26 -20.86 11.22 -7.17
N GLY A 27 -21.42 11.66 -8.30
CA GLY A 27 -20.69 12.40 -9.33
C GLY A 27 -19.75 11.55 -10.19
N LYS A 28 -19.92 10.21 -10.21
CA LYS A 28 -19.12 9.28 -11.01
C LYS A 28 -17.61 9.45 -10.83
N ARG A 29 -17.18 9.65 -9.58
CA ARG A 29 -15.77 9.93 -9.25
C ARG A 29 -14.85 8.90 -9.92
N PRO A 30 -13.79 9.32 -10.63
CA PRO A 30 -12.85 8.38 -11.22
C PRO A 30 -12.20 7.51 -10.14
N ILE A 31 -12.07 6.22 -10.43
CA ILE A 31 -11.42 5.22 -9.57
C ILE A 31 -10.44 4.41 -10.41
N ALA A 32 -9.50 3.76 -9.75
CA ALA A 32 -8.58 2.83 -10.37
C ALA A 32 -8.70 1.45 -9.72
N GLU A 33 -8.32 0.41 -10.45
CA GLU A 33 -8.16 -0.92 -9.89
C GLU A 33 -6.94 -0.94 -8.95
N SER A 34 -7.14 -1.43 -7.73
CA SER A 34 -6.04 -1.63 -6.79
C SER A 34 -5.33 -2.95 -7.08
N GLY A 35 -4.02 -3.03 -6.83
CA GLY A 35 -3.27 -4.29 -6.86
C GLY A 35 -3.47 -5.19 -5.62
N LEU A 36 -4.52 -4.97 -4.84
CA LEU A 36 -4.81 -5.74 -3.63
C LEU A 36 -5.35 -7.13 -3.99
N GLU A 37 -4.69 -8.17 -3.50
CA GLU A 37 -5.20 -9.54 -3.58
C GLU A 37 -6.11 -9.84 -2.38
N VAL A 38 -7.33 -10.31 -2.66
CA VAL A 38 -8.35 -10.61 -1.64
C VAL A 38 -8.55 -12.12 -1.55
N SER A 39 -8.35 -12.70 -0.37
CA SER A 39 -8.51 -14.14 -0.16
C SER A 39 -9.96 -14.55 0.11
N SER A 40 -10.69 -13.72 0.87
CA SER A 40 -12.05 -14.00 1.31
C SER A 40 -12.74 -12.73 1.81
N MET A 41 -14.04 -12.81 2.10
CA MET A 41 -14.84 -11.72 2.65
C MET A 41 -15.28 -12.08 4.08
N PHE A 42 -15.17 -11.12 5.00
CA PHE A 42 -15.62 -11.25 6.37
C PHE A 42 -16.79 -10.30 6.66
N ARG A 43 -17.92 -10.85 7.10
CA ARG A 43 -19.11 -10.05 7.43
C ARG A 43 -19.01 -9.52 8.85
N SER A 44 -18.93 -8.21 9.00
CA SER A 44 -18.89 -7.55 10.31
C SER A 44 -19.50 -6.16 10.28
N GLY A 45 -20.34 -5.85 11.27
CA GLY A 45 -21.02 -4.55 11.38
C GLY A 45 -21.97 -4.26 10.21
N GLY A 46 -22.65 -5.29 9.67
CA GLY A 46 -23.66 -5.14 8.62
C GLY A 46 -23.11 -5.03 7.19
N ALA A 47 -21.79 -5.08 6.99
CA ALA A 47 -21.17 -5.05 5.67
C ALA A 47 -20.11 -6.15 5.54
N ASP A 48 -19.83 -6.54 4.29
CA ASP A 48 -18.77 -7.48 3.97
C ASP A 48 -17.46 -6.70 3.82
N ARG A 49 -16.42 -7.11 4.56
CA ARG A 49 -15.09 -6.51 4.58
C ARG A 49 -14.09 -7.48 3.95
N PRO A 50 -13.29 -7.06 2.96
CA PRO A 50 -12.31 -7.96 2.33
C PRO A 50 -11.20 -8.33 3.32
N ILE A 51 -10.78 -9.59 3.29
CA ILE A 51 -9.55 -10.08 3.92
C ILE A 51 -8.47 -10.11 2.84
N GLY A 52 -7.52 -9.18 2.94
CA GLY A 52 -6.37 -9.13 2.03
C GLY A 52 -5.36 -10.23 2.30
N VAL A 53 -4.66 -10.68 1.26
CA VAL A 53 -3.51 -11.58 1.40
C VAL A 53 -2.30 -10.80 1.92
N SER A 54 -1.65 -11.31 2.97
CA SER A 54 -0.35 -10.81 3.43
C SER A 54 0.76 -11.70 2.89
N HIS A 55 1.82 -11.07 2.37
CA HIS A 55 3.02 -11.77 1.90
C HIS A 55 4.15 -11.82 2.94
N PHE A 56 3.85 -11.48 4.21
CA PHE A 56 4.83 -11.55 5.30
C PHE A 56 5.18 -13.00 5.62
N GLN A 57 6.48 -13.28 5.82
CA GLN A 57 6.96 -14.58 6.25
C GLN A 57 7.06 -14.62 7.77
N ILE A 58 6.48 -15.65 8.39
CA ILE A 58 6.65 -15.89 9.84
C ILE A 58 8.02 -16.53 10.05
N VAL A 59 8.83 -15.92 10.92
CA VAL A 59 10.19 -16.40 11.24
C VAL A 59 10.27 -17.07 12.61
N GLU A 60 9.41 -16.68 13.55
CA GLU A 60 9.41 -17.21 14.91
C GLU A 60 8.02 -17.04 15.56
N TYR A 61 7.75 -17.82 16.61
CA TYR A 61 6.63 -17.58 17.54
C TYR A 61 7.16 -17.33 18.95
N LEU A 62 6.83 -16.17 19.51
CA LEU A 62 7.09 -15.87 20.91
C LEU A 62 5.95 -16.40 21.80
N GLY A 63 6.23 -16.56 23.09
CA GLY A 63 5.32 -17.14 24.08
C GLY A 63 3.85 -16.70 23.92
N GLY A 64 2.94 -17.67 23.88
CA GLY A 64 1.51 -17.45 23.69
C GLY A 64 1.08 -17.27 22.22
N ASN A 65 1.77 -17.90 21.27
CA ASN A 65 1.44 -17.86 19.83
C ASN A 65 1.47 -16.44 19.25
N ARG A 66 2.45 -15.63 19.66
CA ARG A 66 2.66 -14.28 19.10
C ARG A 66 3.62 -14.41 17.91
N PRO A 67 3.13 -14.40 16.65
CA PRO A 67 4.01 -14.56 15.49
C PRO A 67 4.92 -13.34 15.36
N VAL A 68 6.19 -13.59 15.04
CA VAL A 68 7.18 -12.61 14.60
C VAL A 68 7.36 -12.78 13.11
N MET A 69 7.19 -11.68 12.37
CA MET A 69 7.26 -11.67 10.91
C MET A 69 8.56 -11.01 10.45
N SER A 70 9.10 -11.47 9.32
CA SER A 70 10.18 -10.77 8.64
C SER A 70 9.67 -9.46 8.04
N SER A 71 10.58 -8.48 7.94
CA SER A 71 10.35 -7.23 7.24
C SER A 71 11.48 -7.03 6.24
N ASP A 72 11.15 -6.56 5.04
CA ASP A 72 12.13 -6.17 4.02
C ASP A 72 12.76 -4.79 4.30
N LEU A 73 12.49 -4.19 5.46
CA LEU A 73 13.03 -2.90 5.85
C LEU A 73 14.57 -2.97 5.97
N GLN A 74 15.28 -2.23 5.13
CA GLN A 74 16.72 -2.04 5.25
C GLN A 74 17.01 -1.11 6.42
N ILE A 75 17.69 -1.62 7.44
CA ILE A 75 18.05 -0.87 8.65
C ILE A 75 19.47 -0.32 8.48
N SER A 76 19.60 1.01 8.49
CA SER A 76 20.92 1.67 8.45
C SER A 76 21.53 1.81 9.84
N GLU A 77 20.69 2.11 10.84
CA GLU A 77 21.10 2.36 12.21
C GLU A 77 20.03 1.89 13.20
N ILE A 78 20.45 1.53 14.40
CA ILE A 78 19.56 1.22 15.54
C ILE A 78 19.96 2.13 16.70
N TYR A 79 19.09 3.08 17.04
CA TYR A 79 19.28 3.93 18.21
C TYR A 79 18.74 3.26 19.48
N GLY A 80 19.10 3.83 20.63
CA GLY A 80 18.75 3.30 21.95
C GLY A 80 17.26 2.93 22.08
N GLY A 81 17.01 1.75 22.66
CA GLY A 81 15.65 1.21 22.82
C GLY A 81 15.07 0.55 21.57
N ASN A 82 15.90 -0.06 20.71
CA ASN A 82 15.48 -0.81 19.52
C ASN A 82 14.65 0.03 18.55
N ARG A 83 15.15 1.23 18.22
CA ARG A 83 14.52 2.13 17.24
C ARG A 83 15.26 2.03 15.91
N PRO A 84 14.83 1.14 14.99
CA PRO A 84 15.45 1.00 13.67
C PRO A 84 15.15 2.23 12.80
N VAL A 85 16.15 2.69 12.07
CA VAL A 85 16.05 3.82 11.13
C VAL A 85 16.45 3.35 9.73
N ALA A 86 15.56 3.60 8.77
CA ALA A 86 15.84 3.38 7.35
C ALA A 86 16.91 4.37 6.85
N PRO A 87 17.73 4.00 5.85
CA PRO A 87 18.70 4.93 5.26
C PRO A 87 17.97 6.17 4.71
N ASN A 88 18.53 7.35 4.97
CA ASN A 88 18.01 8.63 4.43
C ASN A 88 18.65 9.00 3.08
N THR A 89 19.21 8.03 2.36
CA THR A 89 19.73 8.23 1.00
C THR A 89 18.54 8.19 0.04
N SER A 90 17.79 9.28 -0.03
CA SER A 90 16.86 9.48 -1.14
C SER A 90 17.69 9.78 -2.38
N ASP A 91 17.56 8.96 -3.42
CA ASP A 91 18.34 9.08 -4.67
C ASP A 91 18.12 10.42 -5.38
N ASP A 92 17.10 11.19 -5.00
CA ASP A 92 16.69 12.44 -5.62
C ASP A 92 16.79 13.67 -4.69
N SER A 93 17.83 13.69 -3.84
CA SER A 93 18.12 14.83 -2.95
C SER A 93 18.25 16.17 -3.69
N TYR A 94 18.70 16.15 -4.95
CA TYR A 94 18.78 17.34 -5.83
C TYR A 94 17.40 17.89 -6.21
N VAL A 95 16.41 17.02 -6.46
CA VAL A 95 15.03 17.44 -6.75
C VAL A 95 14.37 18.01 -5.50
N LEU A 96 14.63 17.42 -4.34
CA LEU A 96 14.01 17.84 -3.09
C LEU A 96 14.55 19.20 -2.57
N MET A 97 15.84 19.48 -2.78
CA MET A 97 16.48 20.75 -2.38
C MET A 97 16.04 21.94 -3.27
N GLY A 98 15.47 21.70 -4.45
CA GLY A 98 14.97 22.75 -5.35
C GLY A 98 13.62 23.37 -4.95
N TYR A 99 12.97 22.84 -3.89
CA TYR A 99 11.69 23.35 -3.36
C TYR A 99 11.83 24.04 -2.00
N ILE A 100 13.05 24.18 -1.49
CA ILE A 100 13.35 24.94 -0.28
C ILE A 100 13.81 26.33 -0.75
N ASP A 101 12.89 27.29 -0.67
CA ASP A 101 13.19 28.73 -0.81
C ASP A 101 13.90 29.25 0.45
#